data_AF-A0A853U5H9-F1
#
_entry.id   AF-A0A853U5H9-F1
#
_cell.length_a   1.000
_cell.length_b   1.000
_cell.length_c   1.000
_cell.angle_alpha   90.00
_cell.angle_beta   90.00
_cell.angle_gamma   90.00
#
_symmetry.space_group_name_H-M   'P 1'
#
loop_
_entity.id
_entity.type
_entity.pdbx_description
1 polymer ?
#
loop_
_entity_poly.entity_id
_entity_poly.type
_entity_poly.pdbx_seq_one_letter_code
_entity_poly.pdbx_strand_id
1 'polypeptide(L)'
;MKTIKGKPVSEKQIEAWAAEAERGYGVETLRTRGRKPRDEAAAKVVSIRLSPSEISDLDNYAAAHGWSRSQAIREVLKNAI
;
A
#
# COMPACT_ATOMS: atom_id res chain seq x y z
N MET A 1 14.98 -15.29 -32.68
CA MET A 1 15.29 -13.88 -32.38
C MET A 1 14.59 -13.51 -31.07
N LYS A 2 15.33 -13.06 -30.04
CA LYS A 2 14.71 -12.69 -28.75
C LYS A 2 13.95 -11.37 -28.94
N THR A 3 12.70 -11.30 -28.49
CA THR A 3 11.83 -10.13 -28.64
C THR A 3 11.30 -9.69 -27.28
N ILE A 4 11.19 -8.38 -27.06
CA ILE A 4 10.56 -7.78 -25.88
C ILE A 4 9.49 -6.81 -26.38
N LYS A 5 8.24 -7.00 -25.93
CA LYS A 5 7.06 -6.23 -26.40
C LYS A 5 6.95 -6.21 -27.93
N GLY A 6 7.23 -7.34 -28.59
CA GLY A 6 7.20 -7.48 -30.05
C GLY A 6 8.35 -6.81 -30.80
N LYS A 7 9.28 -6.14 -30.11
CA LYS A 7 10.47 -5.54 -30.74
C LYS A 7 11.67 -6.49 -30.65
N PRO A 8 12.45 -6.66 -31.71
CA PRO A 8 13.66 -7.47 -31.67
C PRO A 8 14.73 -6.84 -30.79
N VAL A 9 15.38 -7.67 -29.98
CA VAL A 9 16.49 -7.26 -29.13
C VAL A 9 17.79 -7.41 -29.93
N SER A 10 18.60 -6.35 -29.97
CA SER A 10 19.92 -6.35 -30.61
C SER A 10 21.02 -6.80 -29.65
N GLU A 11 22.16 -7.26 -30.18
CA GLU A 11 23.30 -7.68 -29.35
C GLU A 11 23.85 -6.51 -28.51
N LYS A 12 23.91 -5.31 -29.10
CA LYS A 12 24.30 -4.07 -28.41
C LYS A 12 23.39 -3.75 -27.23
N GLN A 13 22.09 -4.06 -27.33
CA GLN A 13 21.15 -3.87 -26.24
C GLN A 13 21.37 -4.88 -25.11
N ILE A 14 21.75 -6.11 -25.44
CA ILE A 14 22.12 -7.14 -24.46
C ILE A 14 23.40 -6.73 -23.71
N GLU A 15 24.42 -6.29 -24.44
CA GLU A 15 25.70 -5.85 -23.86
C GLU A 15 25.52 -4.64 -22.93
N ALA A 16 24.68 -3.67 -23.33
CA ALA A 16 24.34 -2.54 -22.48
C ALA A 16 23.67 -2.96 -21.16
N TRP A 17 22.74 -3.92 -21.20
CA TRP A 17 22.09 -4.44 -20.01
C TRP A 17 23.02 -5.29 -19.14
N ALA A 18 23.93 -6.05 -19.75
CA ALA A 18 24.94 -6.81 -19.02
C ALA A 18 25.87 -5.87 -18.24
N ALA A 19 26.39 -4.84 -18.89
CA ALA A 19 27.24 -3.82 -18.26
C ALA A 19 26.49 -3.06 -17.15
N GLU A 20 25.19 -2.79 -17.33
CA GLU A 20 24.35 -2.19 -16.29
C GLU A 20 24.19 -3.11 -15.08
N ALA A 21 23.97 -4.40 -15.29
CA ALA A 21 23.85 -5.38 -14.21
C ALA A 21 25.17 -5.58 -13.45
N GLU A 22 26.31 -5.65 -14.15
CA GLU A 22 27.64 -5.80 -13.56
C GLU A 22 28.06 -4.59 -12.73
N ARG A 23 27.70 -3.37 -13.17
CA ARG A 23 27.89 -2.13 -12.40
C ARG A 23 27.08 -2.13 -11.09
N GLY A 24 25.97 -2.87 -11.05
CA GLY A 24 25.05 -2.91 -9.93
C GLY A 24 24.17 -1.67 -9.80
N TYR A 25 23.18 -1.74 -8.91
CA TYR A 25 22.29 -0.63 -8.58
C TYR A 25 22.60 -0.10 -7.18
N GLY A 26 22.62 1.22 -7.00
CA GLY A 26 22.76 1.86 -5.69
C GLY A 26 21.57 1.56 -4.79
N VAL A 27 21.74 0.56 -3.93
CA VAL A 27 20.68 0.04 -3.04
C VAL A 27 20.14 1.10 -2.09
N GLU A 28 20.95 2.07 -1.69
CA GLU A 28 20.55 3.22 -0.87
C GLU A 28 19.53 4.15 -1.55
N THR A 29 19.42 4.14 -2.88
CA THR A 29 18.42 4.93 -3.62
C THR A 29 17.09 4.19 -3.78
N LEU A 30 17.06 2.90 -3.50
CA LEU A 30 15.84 2.10 -3.58
C LEU A 30 14.96 2.41 -2.36
N ARG A 31 13.70 2.78 -2.61
CA ARG A 31 12.70 2.90 -1.55
C ARG A 31 12.67 1.62 -0.73
N THR A 32 12.75 1.78 0.60
CA THR A 32 12.56 0.68 1.55
C THR A 32 11.19 0.04 1.26
N ARG A 33 11.21 -1.25 0.94
CA ARG A 33 9.96 -2.00 0.71
C ARG A 33 9.15 -2.07 2.00
N GLY A 34 7.86 -1.77 1.92
CA GLY A 34 6.94 -1.77 3.05
C GLY A 34 5.55 -1.26 2.64
N ARG A 35 4.53 -1.45 3.49
CA ARG A 35 3.22 -0.82 3.24
C ARG A 35 3.38 0.70 3.35
N LYS A 36 2.80 1.42 2.40
CA LYS A 36 2.74 2.89 2.46
C LYS A 36 2.16 3.29 3.84
N PRO A 37 2.84 4.18 4.59
CA PRO A 37 2.28 4.68 5.84
C PRO A 37 0.95 5.38 5.55
N ARG A 38 0.04 5.34 6.53
CA ARG A 38 -1.28 5.97 6.37
C ARG A 38 -1.21 7.49 6.61
N ASP A 39 -0.20 7.92 7.37
CA ASP A 39 0.12 9.32 7.67
C ASP A 39 1.65 9.49 7.76
N GLU A 40 2.17 10.33 8.66
CA GLU A 40 3.61 10.46 8.97
C GLU A 40 4.27 9.11 9.35
N ALA A 41 3.50 8.18 9.93
CA ALA A 41 3.99 6.88 10.37
C ALA A 41 3.09 5.70 9.92
N ALA A 42 3.60 4.48 10.10
CA ALA A 42 2.84 3.26 9.88
C ALA A 42 1.62 3.18 10.80
N ALA A 43 0.48 2.77 10.25
CA ALA A 43 -0.74 2.59 11.03
C ALA A 43 -0.57 1.46 12.06
N LYS A 44 -1.06 1.68 13.28
CA LYS A 44 -1.13 0.67 14.34
C LYS A 44 -2.54 0.08 14.44
N VAL A 45 -2.64 -1.21 14.71
CA VAL A 45 -3.92 -1.89 14.96
C VAL A 45 -4.20 -1.85 16.46
N VAL A 46 -5.37 -1.34 16.83
CA VAL A 46 -5.86 -1.33 18.21
C VAL A 46 -7.05 -2.27 18.30
N SER A 47 -6.96 -3.32 19.12
CA SER A 47 -8.07 -4.24 19.36
C SER A 47 -8.99 -3.68 20.44
N ILE A 48 -10.28 -3.56 20.14
CA ILE A 48 -11.34 -3.16 21.09
C ILE A 48 -12.36 -4.28 21.26
N ARG A 49 -12.95 -4.39 22.44
CA ARG A 49 -14.08 -5.30 22.69
C ARG A 49 -15.36 -4.50 22.63
N LEU A 50 -16.29 -4.96 21.80
CA LEU A 50 -17.62 -4.38 21.65
C LEU A 50 -18.65 -5.47 21.94
N SER A 51 -19.71 -5.10 22.63
CA SER A 51 -20.91 -5.91 22.76
C SER A 51 -21.60 -6.09 21.40
N PRO A 52 -22.45 -7.11 21.23
CA PRO A 52 -23.19 -7.30 19.99
C PRO A 52 -24.06 -6.10 19.59
N SER A 53 -24.65 -5.39 20.56
CA SER A 53 -25.43 -4.18 20.30
C SER A 53 -24.55 -3.04 19.77
N GLU A 54 -23.39 -2.80 20.37
CA GLU A 54 -22.46 -1.76 19.90
C GLU A 54 -21.94 -2.05 18.48
N ILE A 55 -21.75 -3.34 18.13
CA ILE A 55 -21.39 -3.74 16.76
C ILE A 55 -22.54 -3.42 15.80
N SER A 56 -23.77 -3.70 16.18
CA SER A 56 -24.96 -3.39 15.36
C SER A 56 -25.12 -1.88 15.16
N ASP A 57 -24.90 -1.09 16.21
CA ASP A 57 -24.99 0.37 16.13
C ASP A 57 -23.90 0.93 15.20
N LEU A 58 -22.68 0.41 15.29
CA LEU A 58 -21.58 0.74 14.38
C LEU A 58 -21.91 0.39 12.92
N ASP A 59 -22.53 -0.76 12.69
CA ASP A 59 -22.95 -1.19 11.34
C ASP A 59 -23.99 -0.27 10.75
N ASN A 60 -25.02 0.08 11.53
CA ASN A 60 -26.07 1.00 11.11
C ASN A 60 -25.50 2.38 10.80
N TYR A 61 -24.63 2.90 11.67
CA TYR A 61 -23.96 4.17 11.47
C TYR A 61 -23.09 4.17 10.20
N ALA A 62 -22.31 3.11 9.99
CA ALA A 62 -21.47 2.99 8.81
C ALA A 62 -22.31 2.88 7.52
N ALA A 63 -23.39 2.10 7.54
CA ALA A 63 -24.31 1.95 6.41
C ALA A 63 -24.99 3.28 6.04
N ALA A 64 -25.44 4.06 7.02
CA ALA A 64 -26.07 5.36 6.80
C ALA A 64 -25.16 6.36 6.07
N HIS A 65 -23.83 6.20 6.19
CA HIS A 65 -22.84 7.07 5.55
C HIS A 65 -22.14 6.41 4.34
N GLY A 66 -22.51 5.18 3.97
CA GLY A 66 -21.83 4.43 2.92
C GLY A 66 -20.36 4.10 3.24
N TRP A 67 -20.04 3.95 4.52
CA TRP A 67 -18.68 3.74 5.01
C TRP A 67 -18.41 2.30 5.42
N SER A 68 -17.14 1.92 5.45
CA SER A 68 -16.72 0.72 6.19
C SER A 68 -16.74 0.99 7.70
N ARG A 69 -16.89 -0.05 8.54
CA ARG A 69 -16.73 0.04 10.01
C ARG A 69 -15.46 0.79 10.41
N SER A 70 -14.34 0.47 9.76
CA SER A 70 -13.05 1.10 10.05
C SER A 70 -12.99 2.58 9.67
N GLN A 71 -13.77 3.01 8.68
CA GLN A 71 -13.85 4.40 8.27
C GLN A 71 -14.77 5.16 9.23
N ALA A 72 -15.93 4.61 9.58
CA ALA A 72 -16.81 5.15 10.60
C ALA A 72 -16.09 5.42 11.93
N ILE A 73 -15.36 4.42 12.46
CA ILE A 73 -14.58 4.58 13.70
C ILE A 73 -13.57 5.73 13.56
N ARG A 74 -12.83 5.79 12.44
CA ARG A 74 -11.80 6.83 12.24
C ARG A 74 -12.40 8.24 12.12
N GLU A 75 -13.52 8.40 11.43
CA GLU A 75 -14.18 9.71 11.31
C GLU A 75 -14.71 10.19 12.67
N VAL A 76 -15.29 9.29 13.47
CA VAL A 76 -15.67 9.61 14.85
C VAL A 76 -14.46 10.03 15.67
N LEU A 77 -13.35 9.28 15.62
CA LEU A 77 -12.13 9.63 16.36
C LEU A 77 -11.52 10.97 15.93
N LYS A 78 -11.59 11.32 14.63
CA LYS A 78 -11.13 12.63 14.14
C LYS A 78 -11.99 13.79 14.64
N ASN A 79 -13.30 13.57 14.80
CA ASN A 79 -14.24 14.60 15.21
C ASN A 79 -14.39 14.70 16.75
N ALA A 80 -13.94 13.68 17.48
CA ALA A 80 -14.00 13.63 18.94
C ALA A 80 -12.86 14.40 19.64
N ILE A 81 -11.82 14.78 18.88
CA ILE A 81 -10.63 15.50 19.35
C ILE A 81 -10.62 16.86 18.64
#